data_AF-A0A848ZXA0-F1
#
_entry.id   AF-A0A848ZXA0-F1
#
_cell.length_a   1.000
_cell.length_b   1.000
_cell.length_c   1.000
_cell.angle_alpha   90.00
_cell.angle_beta   90.00
_cell.angle_gamma   90.00
#
_symmetry.space_group_name_H-M   'P 1'
#
loop_
_entity.id
_entity.type
_entity.pdbx_description
1 polymer ?
#
loop_
_entity_poly.entity_id
_entity_poly.type
_entity_poly.pdbx_seq_one_letter_code
_entity_poly.pdbx_strand_id
1 'polypeptide(L)'
;GVGSDQHVIGSEDVISEISGSSGVKMLGPYAYTAPVYWFTDTQFGGAYGFNTETGPGAQVPQLESLKKMIPEDQLWPMGKSWDYHCGRYEFSDLSRFTKAIEERYGEPGSIVEFDKKAQAMNYELMRPMFEAFQVEKKKATGIVQWMLNAAWPKMYWQLYDYYLNPTAALYATQKACSPLNLIYNYGDNQIYAVNDHLYQVKDLMARIRVYSIESEILLDEQISLNLEADSSQAIYKLKELDGLTTTYFVDLRLYNGEQQEIGNNFYWLSTKEEVLDYDADLGPFAFHTPSKEYADFKQLNSLPRIELEETHSFERDGSNQQLEVILKNNTEHIAFLINLKVQEKESGELILPIFWNDNFLSLLPGEQRKLVATFNYEGEAQLNIEGWNLG
;
A
#
# COMPACT_ATOMS: atom_id res chain seq x y z
N GLY A 1 20.81 2.34 -21.22
CA GLY A 1 21.14 0.91 -21.11
C GLY A 1 22.35 0.60 -21.97
N VAL A 2 23.53 0.68 -21.36
CA VAL A 2 24.82 0.13 -21.80
C VAL A 2 25.57 -0.13 -20.50
N GLY A 3 26.16 -1.31 -20.33
CA GLY A 3 26.87 -1.68 -19.12
C GLY A 3 28.03 -0.73 -18.84
N SER A 4 28.08 -0.19 -17.63
CA SER A 4 29.35 0.07 -16.97
C SER A 4 29.74 -1.23 -16.26
N ASP A 5 30.97 -1.68 -16.47
CA ASP A 5 31.62 -2.68 -15.60
C ASP A 5 31.83 -2.17 -14.16
N GLN A 6 31.25 -1.01 -13.83
CA GLN A 6 31.12 -0.48 -12.49
C GLN A 6 29.74 -0.86 -11.96
N HIS A 7 29.71 -1.64 -10.89
CA HIS A 7 28.53 -1.82 -10.06
C HIS A 7 28.12 -0.42 -9.53
N VAL A 8 27.06 0.17 -10.11
CA VAL A 8 26.45 1.41 -9.58
C VAL A 8 25.75 1.14 -8.24
N ILE A 9 25.56 -0.14 -7.92
CA ILE A 9 25.05 -0.64 -6.66
C ILE A 9 26.24 -1.01 -5.78
N GLY A 10 26.49 -0.21 -4.74
CA GLY A 10 27.60 -0.43 -3.81
C GLY A 10 27.14 -0.31 -2.37
N SER A 11 27.71 -1.12 -1.48
CA SER A 11 27.52 -1.06 -0.02
C SER A 11 28.32 0.04 0.66
N GLU A 12 29.05 0.84 -0.12
CA GLU A 12 29.97 1.88 0.34
C GLU A 12 29.61 3.23 -0.28
N ASP A 13 29.99 4.32 0.40
CA ASP A 13 29.82 5.67 -0.12
C ASP A 13 30.54 5.82 -1.47
N VAL A 14 29.78 6.16 -2.51
CA VAL A 14 30.35 6.48 -3.82
C VAL A 14 30.93 7.89 -3.75
N ILE A 15 32.26 7.97 -3.65
CA ILE A 15 33.01 9.23 -3.64
C ILE A 15 33.69 9.41 -4.99
N SER A 16 33.23 10.40 -5.74
CA SER A 16 33.91 10.81 -6.98
C SER A 16 35.10 11.73 -6.67
N GLU A 17 36.17 11.64 -7.46
CA GLU A 17 37.38 12.46 -7.28
C GLU A 17 37.12 13.97 -7.44
N ILE A 18 36.13 14.34 -8.25
CA ILE A 18 35.83 15.75 -8.59
C ILE A 18 34.70 16.30 -7.73
N SER A 19 33.56 15.60 -7.67
CA SER A 19 32.34 16.10 -7.03
C SER A 19 32.19 15.68 -5.57
N GLY A 20 33.06 14.78 -5.07
CA GLY A 20 32.99 14.25 -3.72
C GLY A 20 31.92 13.17 -3.55
N SER A 21 31.43 13.02 -2.32
CA SER A 21 30.37 12.07 -1.95
C SER A 21 29.06 12.41 -2.64
N SER A 22 28.34 11.37 -3.08
CA SER A 22 27.02 11.49 -3.67
C SER A 22 25.95 11.96 -2.67
N GLY A 23 26.13 11.69 -1.37
CA GLY A 23 25.15 12.00 -0.33
C GLY A 23 23.86 11.17 -0.41
N VAL A 24 23.88 10.07 -1.15
CA VAL A 24 22.73 9.19 -1.39
C VAL A 24 23.09 7.72 -1.14
N LYS A 25 22.09 6.85 -1.04
CA LYS A 25 22.25 5.40 -0.84
C LYS A 25 21.44 4.57 -1.83
N MET A 26 21.96 3.38 -2.13
CA MET A 26 21.37 2.37 -3.02
C MET A 26 21.64 0.98 -2.43
N LEU A 27 21.04 0.70 -1.27
CA LEU A 27 21.32 -0.48 -0.44
C LEU A 27 20.18 -1.51 -0.47
N GLY A 28 19.30 -1.43 -1.48
CA GLY A 28 18.05 -2.17 -1.52
C GLY A 28 17.03 -1.67 -0.49
N PRO A 29 15.96 -2.45 -0.24
CA PRO A 29 15.61 -3.70 -0.91
C PRO A 29 15.02 -3.52 -2.32
N TYR A 30 14.89 -4.64 -3.03
CA TYR A 30 14.27 -4.80 -4.36
C TYR A 30 13.37 -6.04 -4.46
N ALA A 31 13.23 -6.82 -3.39
CA ALA A 31 12.31 -7.97 -3.29
C ALA A 31 11.43 -7.83 -2.03
N TYR A 32 10.53 -8.80 -1.80
CA TYR A 32 9.64 -8.81 -0.63
C TYR A 32 10.40 -8.43 0.64
N THR A 33 9.89 -7.39 1.29
CA THR A 33 10.43 -6.86 2.54
C THR A 33 9.26 -6.36 3.36
N ALA A 34 9.18 -6.80 4.62
CA ALA A 34 8.03 -6.55 5.46
C ALA A 34 7.90 -5.07 5.90
N PRO A 35 6.68 -4.61 6.25
CA PRO A 35 6.43 -3.23 6.69
C PRO A 35 7.38 -2.67 7.74
N VAL A 36 7.72 -3.48 8.75
CA VAL A 36 8.57 -3.06 9.89
C VAL A 36 9.97 -2.65 9.48
N TYR A 37 10.51 -3.22 8.40
CA TYR A 37 11.85 -2.94 7.88
C TYR A 37 12.10 -1.45 7.68
N TRP A 38 11.15 -0.74 7.09
CA TRP A 38 11.32 0.66 6.72
C TRP A 38 11.53 1.57 7.93
N PHE A 39 10.98 1.18 9.08
CA PHE A 39 11.08 1.91 10.34
C PHE A 39 12.27 1.47 11.19
N THR A 40 12.66 0.19 11.15
CA THR A 40 13.69 -0.36 12.06
C THR A 40 15.07 -0.50 11.44
N ASP A 41 15.17 -0.59 10.11
CA ASP A 41 16.43 -0.80 9.44
C ASP A 41 17.31 0.47 9.45
N THR A 42 18.52 0.34 9.98
CA THR A 42 19.55 1.39 9.97
C THR A 42 20.81 0.97 9.21
N GLN A 43 20.82 -0.23 8.63
CA GLN A 43 22.00 -0.78 7.95
C GLN A 43 21.90 -0.67 6.43
N PHE A 44 20.68 -0.69 5.89
CA PHE A 44 20.42 -0.80 4.46
C PHE A 44 19.41 0.27 3.98
N GLY A 45 18.21 -0.14 3.58
CA GLY A 45 17.19 0.65 2.90
C GLY A 45 16.23 1.42 3.79
N GLY A 46 16.28 1.26 5.12
CA GLY A 46 15.34 1.92 6.05
C GLY A 46 15.37 3.45 6.01
N ALA A 47 14.51 4.11 6.78
CA ALA A 47 14.26 5.55 6.65
C ALA A 47 15.38 6.48 7.17
N TYR A 48 16.45 6.61 6.39
CA TYR A 48 17.55 7.55 6.60
C TYR A 48 18.24 7.90 5.27
N GLY A 49 18.82 9.10 5.20
CA GLY A 49 19.48 9.61 4.00
C GLY A 49 18.54 9.70 2.81
N PHE A 50 19.13 9.74 1.60
CA PHE A 50 18.38 9.73 0.36
C PHE A 50 18.46 8.35 -0.29
N ASN A 51 17.37 7.59 -0.29
CA ASN A 51 17.30 6.29 -0.93
C ASN A 51 16.89 6.43 -2.41
N THR A 52 17.83 6.29 -3.34
CA THR A 52 17.64 6.66 -4.76
C THR A 52 16.82 5.67 -5.57
N GLU A 53 16.67 4.45 -5.07
CA GLU A 53 15.87 3.41 -5.70
C GLU A 53 15.71 2.25 -4.72
N THR A 54 14.46 1.97 -4.34
CA THR A 54 14.15 0.86 -3.46
C THR A 54 12.67 0.50 -3.58
N GLY A 55 12.31 -0.71 -3.17
CA GLY A 55 10.91 -1.08 -3.04
C GLY A 55 10.73 -2.49 -2.50
N PRO A 56 9.51 -2.86 -2.08
CA PRO A 56 9.20 -4.18 -1.54
C PRO A 56 9.10 -5.28 -2.62
N GLY A 57 9.66 -5.06 -3.81
CA GLY A 57 9.73 -6.05 -4.87
C GLY A 57 8.51 -6.14 -5.76
N ALA A 58 7.79 -7.26 -5.71
CA ALA A 58 6.69 -7.52 -6.61
C ALA A 58 5.50 -6.58 -6.31
N GLN A 59 4.90 -6.04 -7.37
CA GLN A 59 3.63 -5.33 -7.34
C GLN A 59 2.75 -5.93 -8.44
N VAL A 60 2.11 -7.05 -8.11
CA VAL A 60 1.41 -7.88 -9.10
C VAL A 60 0.23 -7.09 -9.69
N PRO A 61 0.06 -7.04 -11.03
CA PRO A 61 -1.08 -6.41 -11.68
C PRO A 61 -2.42 -6.96 -11.19
N GLN A 62 -3.49 -6.17 -11.33
CA GLN A 62 -4.83 -6.67 -11.08
C GLN A 62 -5.24 -7.77 -12.08
N LEU A 63 -6.20 -8.61 -11.70
CA LEU A 63 -6.66 -9.76 -12.48
C LEU A 63 -6.98 -9.44 -13.95
N GLU A 64 -7.60 -8.31 -14.26
CA GLU A 64 -7.93 -7.93 -15.64
C GLU A 64 -6.68 -7.78 -16.51
N SER A 65 -5.60 -7.23 -15.94
CA SER A 65 -4.33 -7.11 -16.64
C SER A 65 -3.60 -8.44 -16.72
N LEU A 66 -3.68 -9.28 -15.67
CA LEU A 66 -3.13 -10.64 -15.69
C LEU A 66 -3.74 -11.47 -16.81
N LYS A 67 -5.07 -11.41 -17.02
CA LYS A 67 -5.78 -12.08 -18.12
C LYS A 67 -5.33 -11.63 -19.51
N LYS A 68 -4.81 -10.39 -19.65
CA LYS A 68 -4.28 -9.87 -20.92
C LYS A 68 -2.87 -10.37 -21.25
N MET A 69 -2.08 -10.69 -20.23
CA MET A 69 -0.65 -11.03 -20.38
C MET A 69 -0.33 -12.52 -20.15
N ILE A 70 -1.16 -13.25 -19.40
CA ILE A 70 -0.95 -14.67 -19.10
C ILE A 70 -1.96 -15.54 -19.87
N PRO A 71 -1.51 -16.59 -20.59
CA PRO A 71 -2.41 -17.57 -21.19
C PRO A 71 -3.38 -18.20 -20.19
N GLU A 72 -4.62 -18.44 -20.58
CA GLU A 72 -5.69 -18.94 -19.69
C GLU A 72 -5.31 -20.26 -18.99
N ASP A 73 -4.66 -21.18 -19.70
CA ASP A 73 -4.18 -22.47 -19.18
C ASP A 73 -2.98 -22.37 -18.22
N GLN A 74 -2.40 -21.17 -18.09
CA GLN A 74 -1.30 -20.84 -17.19
C GLN A 74 -1.66 -19.78 -16.15
N LEU A 75 -2.88 -19.26 -16.20
CA LEU A 75 -3.35 -18.24 -15.27
C LEU A 75 -3.56 -18.82 -13.87
N TRP A 76 -4.14 -20.03 -13.79
CA TRP A 76 -4.38 -20.70 -12.52
C TRP A 76 -4.43 -22.24 -12.61
N PRO A 77 -3.67 -22.98 -11.77
CA PRO A 77 -2.56 -22.51 -10.93
C PRO A 77 -1.46 -21.82 -11.74
N MET A 78 -0.61 -21.02 -11.10
CA MET A 78 0.41 -20.23 -11.82
C MET A 78 1.34 -21.11 -12.66
N GLY A 79 1.31 -20.89 -13.98
CA GLY A 79 2.21 -21.53 -14.94
C GLY A 79 3.51 -20.76 -15.17
N LYS A 80 4.37 -21.28 -16.05
CA LYS A 80 5.71 -20.72 -16.35
C LYS A 80 5.67 -19.33 -16.99
N SER A 81 4.55 -18.95 -17.60
CA SER A 81 4.35 -17.61 -18.17
C SER A 81 4.49 -16.51 -17.12
N TRP A 82 4.21 -16.77 -15.84
CA TRP A 82 4.39 -15.78 -14.77
C TRP A 82 5.86 -15.39 -14.60
N ASP A 83 6.76 -16.38 -14.55
CA ASP A 83 8.21 -16.19 -14.43
C ASP A 83 8.78 -15.43 -15.62
N TYR A 84 8.23 -15.64 -16.82
CA TYR A 84 8.62 -14.88 -18.01
C TYR A 84 8.41 -13.37 -17.82
N HIS A 85 7.35 -12.99 -17.11
CA HIS A 85 7.01 -11.60 -16.78
C HIS A 85 7.68 -11.09 -15.48
N CYS A 86 8.59 -11.86 -14.91
CA CYS A 86 9.41 -11.45 -13.78
C CYS A 86 10.75 -10.85 -14.25
N GLY A 87 11.64 -10.55 -13.30
CA GLY A 87 13.00 -10.09 -13.59
C GLY A 87 13.92 -11.24 -14.02
N ARG A 88 15.23 -11.02 -13.86
CA ARG A 88 16.25 -12.05 -14.06
C ARG A 88 16.94 -12.34 -12.75
N TYR A 89 17.74 -13.41 -12.72
CA TYR A 89 18.58 -13.78 -11.59
C TYR A 89 17.73 -13.95 -10.31
N GLU A 90 17.99 -13.16 -9.27
CA GLU A 90 17.32 -13.24 -7.97
C GLU A 90 15.83 -12.86 -8.03
N PHE A 91 15.41 -12.22 -9.13
CA PHE A 91 14.04 -11.74 -9.37
C PHE A 91 13.30 -12.55 -10.44
N SER A 92 13.74 -13.78 -10.76
CA SER A 92 13.20 -14.57 -11.88
C SER A 92 11.83 -15.23 -11.64
N ASP A 93 11.31 -15.18 -10.42
CA ASP A 93 10.05 -15.82 -10.03
C ASP A 93 9.32 -14.98 -8.96
N LEU A 94 8.13 -15.42 -8.53
CA LEU A 94 7.35 -14.81 -7.45
C LEU A 94 7.42 -15.55 -6.12
N SER A 95 8.35 -16.50 -5.93
CA SER A 95 8.37 -17.42 -4.79
C SER A 95 8.34 -16.72 -3.42
N ARG A 96 9.05 -15.59 -3.28
CA ARG A 96 9.05 -14.79 -2.03
C ARG A 96 7.70 -14.13 -1.77
N PHE A 97 7.10 -13.60 -2.83
CA PHE A 97 5.81 -12.92 -2.77
C PHE A 97 4.70 -13.94 -2.47
N THR A 98 4.67 -15.08 -3.16
CA THR A 98 3.66 -16.13 -2.91
C THR A 98 3.82 -16.74 -1.53
N LYS A 99 5.06 -17.02 -1.09
CA LYS A 99 5.32 -17.49 0.28
C LYS A 99 4.81 -16.49 1.32
N ALA A 100 5.07 -15.19 1.14
CA ALA A 100 4.56 -14.18 2.07
C ALA A 100 3.02 -14.12 2.09
N ILE A 101 2.36 -14.27 0.94
CA ILE A 101 0.89 -14.39 0.89
C ILE A 101 0.42 -15.60 1.70
N GLU A 102 1.00 -16.78 1.48
CA GLU A 102 0.62 -18.01 2.16
C GLU A 102 0.79 -17.90 3.68
N GLU A 103 1.93 -17.37 4.12
CA GLU A 103 2.27 -17.24 5.54
C GLU A 103 1.40 -16.19 6.23
N ARG A 104 1.13 -15.05 5.58
CA ARG A 104 0.39 -13.92 6.16
C ARG A 104 -1.12 -14.01 5.98
N TYR A 105 -1.57 -14.21 4.75
CA TYR A 105 -2.99 -14.14 4.36
C TYR A 105 -3.62 -15.53 4.14
N GLY A 106 -2.82 -16.59 4.17
CA GLY A 106 -3.23 -17.96 3.87
C GLY A 106 -3.15 -18.30 2.39
N GLU A 107 -3.08 -19.58 2.06
CA GLU A 107 -3.00 -20.07 0.68
C GLU A 107 -4.25 -19.64 -0.13
N PRO A 108 -4.08 -19.07 -1.33
CA PRO A 108 -5.20 -18.76 -2.22
C PRO A 108 -5.69 -20.01 -2.95
N GLY A 109 -7.00 -20.25 -2.97
CA GLY A 109 -7.61 -21.39 -3.66
C GLY A 109 -8.01 -21.12 -5.13
N SER A 110 -8.00 -19.85 -5.55
CA SER A 110 -8.35 -19.42 -6.91
C SER A 110 -7.54 -18.20 -7.33
N ILE A 111 -7.51 -17.89 -8.64
CA ILE A 111 -6.89 -16.65 -9.15
C ILE A 111 -7.54 -15.39 -8.57
N VAL A 112 -8.86 -15.44 -8.31
CA VAL A 112 -9.59 -14.31 -7.70
C VAL A 112 -9.15 -14.11 -6.25
N GLU A 113 -8.98 -15.19 -5.49
CA GLU A 113 -8.44 -15.11 -4.13
C GLU A 113 -6.98 -14.66 -4.12
N PHE A 114 -6.18 -15.14 -5.08
CA PHE A 114 -4.79 -14.69 -5.23
C PHE A 114 -4.73 -13.19 -5.53
N ASP A 115 -5.53 -12.68 -6.47
CA ASP A 115 -5.58 -11.25 -6.80
C ASP A 115 -5.97 -10.41 -5.58
N LYS A 116 -7.03 -10.79 -4.85
CA LYS A 116 -7.42 -10.11 -3.60
C LYS A 116 -6.27 -10.02 -2.58
N LYS A 117 -5.58 -11.14 -2.33
CA LYS A 117 -4.44 -11.20 -1.40
C LYS A 117 -3.22 -10.45 -1.92
N ALA A 118 -2.96 -10.51 -3.23
CA ALA A 118 -1.88 -9.80 -3.87
C ALA A 118 -2.10 -8.28 -3.83
N GLN A 119 -3.32 -7.79 -4.05
CA GLN A 119 -3.63 -6.37 -3.91
C GLN A 119 -3.57 -5.90 -2.45
N ALA A 120 -4.05 -6.71 -1.50
CA ALA A 120 -3.85 -6.41 -0.07
C ALA A 120 -2.36 -6.27 0.27
N MET A 121 -1.54 -7.21 -0.20
CA MET A 121 -0.10 -7.18 0.05
C MET A 121 0.60 -6.03 -0.71
N ASN A 122 0.20 -5.72 -1.94
CA ASN A 122 0.70 -4.55 -2.68
C ASN A 122 0.45 -3.26 -1.88
N TYR A 123 -0.74 -3.11 -1.29
CA TYR A 123 -1.07 -1.94 -0.48
C TYR A 123 -0.22 -1.91 0.80
N GLU A 124 -0.21 -3.03 1.54
CA GLU A 124 0.44 -3.14 2.83
C GLU A 124 1.95 -2.95 2.75
N LEU A 125 2.60 -3.46 1.70
CA LEU A 125 4.05 -3.37 1.58
C LEU A 125 4.50 -1.98 1.08
N MET A 126 3.68 -1.31 0.27
CA MET A 126 4.06 -0.03 -0.34
C MET A 126 3.93 1.15 0.62
N ARG A 127 2.83 1.22 1.37
CA ARG A 127 2.53 2.37 2.23
C ARG A 127 3.62 2.63 3.30
N PRO A 128 4.06 1.63 4.10
CA PRO A 128 5.07 1.80 5.15
C PRO A 128 6.40 2.37 4.65
N MET A 129 6.77 2.08 3.41
CA MET A 129 8.00 2.57 2.80
C MET A 129 8.04 4.09 2.74
N PHE A 130 6.96 4.71 2.25
CA PHE A 130 6.86 6.17 2.18
C PHE A 130 6.56 6.80 3.55
N GLU A 131 5.73 6.14 4.36
CA GLU A 131 5.38 6.60 5.70
C GLU A 131 6.59 6.70 6.63
N ALA A 132 7.51 5.74 6.60
CA ALA A 132 8.71 5.77 7.42
C ALA A 132 9.61 6.97 7.10
N PHE A 133 9.76 7.33 5.83
CA PHE A 133 10.54 8.50 5.41
C PHE A 133 9.87 9.83 5.82
N GLN A 134 8.55 9.86 5.91
CA GLN A 134 7.81 11.00 6.49
C GLN A 134 7.94 11.09 8.01
N VAL A 135 7.96 9.95 8.71
CA VAL A 135 8.17 9.92 10.15
C VAL A 135 9.59 10.36 10.50
N GLU A 136 10.59 9.90 9.77
CA GLU A 136 12.02 10.12 10.04
C GLU A 136 12.61 11.36 9.34
N LYS A 137 11.81 12.41 9.07
CA LYS A 137 12.23 13.68 8.42
C LYS A 137 13.55 14.29 8.89
N LYS A 138 13.95 14.07 10.15
CA LYS A 138 15.22 14.57 10.69
C LYS A 138 16.45 13.83 10.14
N LYS A 139 16.29 12.59 9.70
CA LYS A 139 17.35 11.70 9.23
C LYS A 139 17.19 11.32 7.75
N ALA A 140 15.95 11.21 7.27
CA ALA A 140 15.59 10.87 5.90
C ALA A 140 15.50 12.14 5.05
N THR A 141 16.13 12.14 3.88
CA THR A 141 16.17 13.29 2.96
C THR A 141 15.49 13.03 1.62
N GLY A 142 15.15 11.78 1.31
CA GLY A 142 14.36 11.45 0.13
C GLY A 142 14.26 9.95 -0.11
N ILE A 143 13.21 9.55 -0.83
CA ILE A 143 13.03 8.18 -1.31
C ILE A 143 12.48 8.20 -2.73
N VAL A 144 12.97 7.28 -3.55
CA VAL A 144 12.45 7.03 -4.89
C VAL A 144 12.03 5.56 -4.98
N GLN A 145 10.73 5.34 -5.19
CA GLN A 145 10.17 4.01 -5.41
C GLN A 145 10.74 3.42 -6.70
N TRP A 146 11.20 2.17 -6.60
CA TRP A 146 11.59 1.33 -7.71
C TRP A 146 10.44 0.38 -8.08
N MET A 147 9.60 0.71 -9.05
CA MET A 147 9.56 1.89 -9.92
C MET A 147 8.15 2.47 -9.99
N LEU A 148 8.02 3.65 -10.60
CA LEU A 148 6.72 4.28 -10.85
C LEU A 148 5.81 3.38 -11.71
N ASN A 149 6.34 2.81 -12.80
CA ASN A 149 5.53 2.15 -13.82
C ASN A 149 6.23 0.97 -14.52
N ALA A 150 5.57 0.46 -15.56
CA ALA A 150 6.02 -0.65 -16.36
C ALA A 150 6.34 -0.28 -17.82
N ALA A 151 7.50 -0.73 -18.31
CA ALA A 151 7.86 -0.60 -19.73
C ALA A 151 7.21 -1.67 -20.63
N TRP A 152 6.69 -2.74 -20.02
CA TRP A 152 6.03 -3.89 -20.65
C TRP A 152 5.22 -4.64 -19.57
N PRO A 153 4.30 -5.55 -19.92
CA PRO A 153 3.57 -6.35 -18.91
C PRO A 153 4.56 -7.11 -18.03
N LYS A 154 4.54 -6.89 -16.71
CA LYS A 154 5.47 -7.50 -15.75
C LYS A 154 4.86 -7.61 -14.36
N MET A 155 5.53 -8.34 -13.46
CA MET A 155 5.06 -8.60 -12.08
C MET A 155 5.74 -7.72 -11.00
N TYR A 156 6.81 -7.01 -11.34
CA TYR A 156 7.69 -6.32 -10.38
C TYR A 156 7.77 -4.81 -10.61
N TRP A 157 7.99 -4.07 -9.52
CA TRP A 157 8.46 -2.67 -9.55
C TRP A 157 7.56 -1.74 -10.36
N GLN A 158 6.31 -1.58 -9.93
CA GLN A 158 5.32 -0.73 -10.61
C GLN A 158 4.22 -0.27 -9.64
N LEU A 159 3.76 0.97 -9.75
CA LEU A 159 2.55 1.44 -9.05
C LEU A 159 1.31 1.21 -9.92
N TYR A 160 1.43 1.44 -11.22
CA TYR A 160 0.46 1.06 -12.24
C TYR A 160 1.16 0.26 -13.33
N ASP A 161 0.41 -0.68 -13.93
CA ASP A 161 0.98 -1.61 -14.91
C ASP A 161 1.08 -1.01 -16.33
N TYR A 162 1.50 -1.84 -17.28
CA TYR A 162 1.68 -1.47 -18.68
C TYR A 162 0.39 -0.94 -19.35
N TYR A 163 -0.77 -1.39 -18.90
CA TYR A 163 -2.07 -0.99 -19.44
C TYR A 163 -2.63 0.26 -18.74
N LEU A 164 -1.81 0.93 -17.91
CA LEU A 164 -2.20 2.06 -17.07
C LEU A 164 -3.22 1.69 -15.99
N ASN A 165 -3.34 0.40 -15.65
CA ASN A 165 -4.21 -0.04 -14.56
C ASN A 165 -3.48 0.17 -13.22
N PRO A 166 -4.00 1.01 -12.31
CA PRO A 166 -3.40 1.19 -10.99
C PRO A 166 -3.41 -0.13 -10.20
N THR A 167 -2.33 -0.48 -9.55
CA THR A 167 -2.36 -1.52 -8.50
C THR A 167 -2.74 -0.88 -7.16
N ALA A 168 -3.04 -1.69 -6.15
CA ALA A 168 -3.23 -1.17 -4.79
C ALA A 168 -1.99 -0.41 -4.25
N ALA A 169 -0.79 -0.68 -4.78
CA ALA A 169 0.44 0.03 -4.42
C ALA A 169 0.39 1.53 -4.82
N LEU A 170 -0.30 1.88 -5.90
CA LEU A 170 -0.50 3.29 -6.28
C LEU A 170 -1.29 4.03 -5.21
N TYR A 171 -2.40 3.44 -4.77
CA TYR A 171 -3.28 4.06 -3.78
C TYR A 171 -2.66 4.06 -2.38
N ALA A 172 -1.88 3.03 -2.04
CA ALA A 172 -1.03 3.04 -0.85
C ALA A 172 0.01 4.16 -0.87
N THR A 173 0.62 4.43 -2.04
CA THR A 173 1.57 5.54 -2.22
C THR A 173 0.86 6.89 -2.10
N GLN A 174 -0.29 7.05 -2.76
CA GLN A 174 -1.12 8.25 -2.67
C GLN A 174 -1.54 8.53 -1.22
N LYS A 175 -1.95 7.49 -0.49
CA LYS A 175 -2.31 7.57 0.94
C LYS A 175 -1.11 7.98 1.78
N ALA A 176 0.01 7.27 1.65
CA ALA A 176 1.21 7.52 2.42
C ALA A 176 1.68 8.96 2.22
N CYS A 177 1.80 9.43 0.97
CA CYS A 177 2.29 10.76 0.60
C CYS A 177 1.26 11.90 0.80
N SER A 178 0.21 11.69 1.59
CA SER A 178 -0.71 12.77 1.96
C SER A 178 0.03 13.82 2.80
N PRO A 179 -0.03 15.13 2.44
CA PRO A 179 0.79 16.14 3.13
C PRO A 179 0.47 16.34 4.62
N LEU A 180 -0.73 15.99 5.05
CA LEU A 180 -1.13 15.89 6.45
C LEU A 180 -1.60 14.46 6.69
N ASN A 181 -0.90 13.73 7.55
CA ASN A 181 -1.15 12.31 7.72
C ASN A 181 -1.00 11.86 9.18
N LEU A 182 -1.75 10.82 9.54
CA LEU A 182 -1.54 10.04 10.75
C LEU A 182 -0.99 8.68 10.34
N ILE A 183 0.15 8.30 10.94
CA ILE A 183 0.95 7.15 10.53
C ILE A 183 1.14 6.21 11.71
N TYR A 184 0.83 4.93 11.52
CA TYR A 184 1.25 3.87 12.45
C TYR A 184 2.69 3.47 12.15
N ASN A 185 3.59 3.64 13.13
CA ASN A 185 4.97 3.22 13.03
C ASN A 185 5.13 1.77 13.51
N TYR A 186 5.46 0.88 12.58
CA TYR A 186 5.60 -0.56 12.83
C TYR A 186 6.81 -0.92 13.71
N GLY A 187 7.78 -0.01 13.89
CA GLY A 187 8.99 -0.26 14.68
C GLY A 187 8.86 0.07 16.16
N ASP A 188 7.95 0.98 16.53
CA ASP A 188 7.77 1.42 17.93
C ASP A 188 6.31 1.43 18.41
N ASN A 189 5.38 1.02 17.56
CA ASN A 189 3.94 0.96 17.80
C ASN A 189 3.33 2.31 18.20
N GLN A 190 3.93 3.43 17.78
CA GLN A 190 3.39 4.77 17.97
C GLN A 190 2.61 5.27 16.75
N ILE A 191 1.65 6.15 17.01
CA ILE A 191 1.00 6.97 15.99
C ILE A 191 1.76 8.29 15.90
N TYR A 192 2.23 8.61 14.70
CA TYR A 192 2.85 9.87 14.36
C TYR A 192 1.88 10.74 13.58
N ALA A 193 1.89 12.03 13.86
CA ALA A 193 1.23 13.04 13.06
C ALA A 193 2.29 13.80 12.25
N VAL A 194 2.09 13.86 10.94
CA VAL A 194 3.04 14.45 9.98
C VAL A 194 2.39 15.64 9.29
N ASN A 195 3.19 16.69 9.11
CA ASN A 195 2.88 17.87 8.32
C ASN A 195 4.02 18.17 7.32
N ASP A 196 3.77 17.91 6.05
CA ASP A 196 4.67 18.21 4.93
C ASP A 196 4.45 19.62 4.35
N HIS A 197 3.50 20.40 4.89
CA HIS A 197 3.36 21.79 4.49
C HIS A 197 4.48 22.66 5.06
N LEU A 198 4.79 23.75 4.35
CA LEU A 198 5.72 24.79 4.78
C LEU A 198 5.10 25.81 5.75
N TYR A 199 3.95 25.47 6.34
CA TYR A 199 3.25 26.30 7.32
C TYR A 199 2.71 25.44 8.47
N GLN A 200 2.53 26.07 9.62
CA GLN A 200 1.95 25.45 10.81
C GLN A 200 0.45 25.19 10.60
N VAL A 201 -0.02 24.01 11.01
CA VAL A 201 -1.44 23.65 11.00
C VAL A 201 -1.93 23.54 12.44
N LYS A 202 -3.02 24.23 12.76
CA LYS A 202 -3.53 24.36 14.12
C LYS A 202 -4.92 23.77 14.28
N ASP A 203 -5.31 23.60 15.54
CA ASP A 203 -6.65 23.20 15.96
C ASP A 203 -7.06 21.87 15.33
N LEU A 204 -6.11 20.95 15.24
CA LEU A 204 -6.34 19.60 14.73
C LEU A 204 -6.85 18.70 15.85
N MET A 205 -7.64 17.70 15.46
CA MET A 205 -8.01 16.58 16.31
C MET A 205 -7.67 15.28 15.59
N ALA A 206 -6.81 14.46 16.20
CA ALA A 206 -6.54 13.10 15.78
C ALA A 206 -7.46 12.15 16.55
N ARG A 207 -8.17 11.28 15.83
CA ARG A 207 -8.95 10.18 16.40
C ARG A 207 -8.29 8.86 16.05
N ILE A 208 -8.05 8.03 17.06
CA ILE A 208 -7.37 6.75 16.94
C ILE A 208 -8.32 5.68 17.45
N ARG A 209 -8.73 4.77 16.57
CA ARG A 209 -9.62 3.67 16.91
C ARG A 209 -8.97 2.34 16.61
N VAL A 210 -9.19 1.38 17.51
CA VAL A 210 -8.77 -0.01 17.31
C VAL A 210 -9.99 -0.88 17.32
N TYR A 211 -10.10 -1.75 16.33
CA TYR A 211 -11.20 -2.69 16.19
C TYR A 211 -10.68 -4.13 16.22
N SER A 212 -11.42 -5.04 16.84
CA SER A 212 -11.22 -6.48 16.63
C SER A 212 -11.54 -6.88 15.18
N ILE A 213 -11.24 -8.13 14.81
CA ILE A 213 -11.63 -8.66 13.50
C ILE A 213 -13.15 -8.69 13.30
N GLU A 214 -13.92 -8.81 14.38
CA GLU A 214 -15.39 -8.75 14.39
C GLU A 214 -15.95 -7.32 14.29
N SER A 215 -15.07 -6.30 14.21
CA SER A 215 -15.42 -4.87 14.18
C SER A 215 -15.91 -4.31 15.52
N GLU A 216 -15.57 -4.94 16.65
CA GLU A 216 -15.80 -4.38 17.98
C GLU A 216 -14.77 -3.31 18.30
N ILE A 217 -15.20 -2.15 18.83
CA ILE A 217 -14.28 -1.07 19.24
C ILE A 217 -13.58 -1.48 20.54
N LEU A 218 -12.26 -1.61 20.47
CA LEU A 218 -11.37 -1.90 21.61
C LEU A 218 -10.69 -0.63 22.16
N LEU A 219 -10.56 0.40 21.32
CA LEU A 219 -10.00 1.71 21.67
C LEU A 219 -10.67 2.79 20.84
N ASP A 220 -10.94 3.95 21.44
CA ASP A 220 -11.37 5.18 20.75
C ASP A 220 -10.82 6.41 21.49
N GLU A 221 -9.65 6.86 21.05
CA GLU A 221 -8.92 7.99 21.64
C GLU A 221 -9.00 9.23 20.76
N GLN A 222 -9.08 10.40 21.38
CA GLN A 222 -9.06 11.69 20.69
C GLN A 222 -7.99 12.59 21.27
N ILE A 223 -7.18 13.17 20.40
CA ILE A 223 -6.01 13.97 20.79
C ILE A 223 -6.05 15.29 20.02
N SER A 224 -6.12 16.39 20.75
CA SER A 224 -5.93 17.72 20.15
C SER A 224 -4.44 18.00 19.94
N LEU A 225 -4.09 18.52 18.77
CA LEU A 225 -2.71 18.79 18.40
C LEU A 225 -2.59 20.02 17.48
N ASN A 226 -1.37 20.56 17.44
CA ASN A 226 -0.91 21.48 16.41
C ASN A 226 0.35 20.88 15.80
N LEU A 227 0.57 21.09 14.51
CA LEU A 227 1.74 20.60 13.80
C LEU A 227 2.53 21.78 13.25
N GLU A 228 3.83 21.82 13.56
CA GLU A 228 4.74 22.79 12.96
C GLU A 228 4.94 22.50 11.47
N ALA A 229 5.42 23.49 10.72
CA ALA A 229 5.81 23.30 9.33
C ALA A 229 6.89 22.21 9.20
N ASP A 230 6.79 21.38 8.16
CA ASP A 230 7.73 20.29 7.85
C ASP A 230 8.12 19.45 9.09
N SER A 231 7.11 18.89 9.76
CA SER A 231 7.29 18.22 11.05
C SER A 231 6.68 16.83 11.10
N SER A 232 7.21 16.03 12.04
CA SER A 232 6.72 14.72 12.43
C SER A 232 6.79 14.64 13.95
N GLN A 233 5.67 14.25 14.58
CA GLN A 233 5.55 14.16 16.03
C GLN A 233 4.82 12.88 16.43
N ALA A 234 5.39 12.10 17.34
CA ALA A 234 4.66 11.02 18.01
C ALA A 234 3.56 11.62 18.91
N ILE A 235 2.32 11.17 18.73
CA ILE A 235 1.14 11.69 19.44
C ILE A 235 0.51 10.66 20.37
N TYR A 236 0.71 9.37 20.10
CA TYR A 236 0.12 8.28 20.88
C TYR A 236 0.98 7.02 20.76
N LYS A 237 1.05 6.22 21.83
CA LYS A 237 1.68 4.89 21.79
C LYS A 237 0.61 3.84 22.00
N LEU A 238 0.42 2.97 21.02
CA LEU A 238 -0.49 1.85 21.13
C LEU A 238 0.11 0.85 22.15
N LYS A 239 -0.67 0.54 23.18
CA LYS A 239 -0.33 -0.45 24.20
C LYS A 239 -1.04 -1.76 23.86
N GLU A 240 -0.64 -2.84 24.53
CA GLU A 240 -1.44 -4.06 24.54
C GLU A 240 -2.87 -3.74 25.03
N LEU A 241 -3.87 -4.27 24.32
CA LEU A 241 -5.28 -4.07 24.60
C LEU A 241 -5.91 -5.42 24.96
N ASP A 242 -6.77 -5.42 25.98
CA ASP A 242 -7.60 -6.58 26.29
C ASP A 242 -8.59 -6.85 25.15
N GLY A 243 -8.76 -8.12 24.77
CA GLY A 243 -9.71 -8.52 23.71
C GLY A 243 -9.18 -8.38 22.28
N LEU A 244 -7.89 -8.04 22.10
CA LEU A 244 -7.28 -7.95 20.78
C LEU A 244 -7.22 -9.33 20.11
N THR A 245 -7.82 -9.45 18.93
CA THR A 245 -7.76 -10.64 18.08
C THR A 245 -6.41 -10.74 17.37
N THR A 246 -6.04 -11.92 16.88
CA THR A 246 -4.74 -12.12 16.20
C THR A 246 -4.55 -11.14 15.06
N THR A 247 -5.59 -10.93 14.26
CA THR A 247 -5.67 -9.84 13.28
C THR A 247 -6.65 -8.80 13.80
N TYR A 248 -6.30 -7.53 13.70
CA TYR A 248 -7.14 -6.42 14.18
C TYR A 248 -6.96 -5.20 13.27
N PHE A 249 -7.82 -4.19 13.41
CA PHE A 249 -7.76 -2.99 12.59
C PHE A 249 -7.42 -1.76 13.41
N VAL A 250 -6.68 -0.83 12.81
CA VAL A 250 -6.43 0.51 13.36
C VAL A 250 -6.93 1.55 12.36
N ASP A 251 -7.86 2.38 12.80
CA ASP A 251 -8.41 3.48 12.05
C ASP A 251 -7.90 4.81 12.62
N LEU A 252 -7.25 5.60 11.78
CA LEU A 252 -6.72 6.91 12.12
C LEU A 252 -7.46 7.97 11.32
N ARG A 253 -7.98 8.99 12.00
CA ARG A 253 -8.69 10.11 11.37
C ARG A 253 -8.14 11.43 11.87
N LEU A 254 -7.99 12.38 10.95
CA LEU A 254 -7.55 13.73 11.24
C LEU A 254 -8.68 14.71 10.89
N TYR A 255 -9.04 15.55 11.85
CA TYR A 255 -10.07 16.56 11.71
C TYR A 255 -9.47 17.96 11.88
N ASN A 256 -10.00 18.94 11.14
CA ASN A 256 -9.66 20.35 11.31
C ASN A 256 -10.49 21.00 12.43
N GLY A 257 -10.23 22.29 12.70
CA GLY A 257 -10.96 23.06 13.72
C GLY A 257 -12.47 23.23 13.46
N GLU A 258 -12.93 22.95 12.24
CA GLU A 258 -14.36 22.91 11.86
C GLU A 258 -14.97 21.52 11.99
N GLN A 259 -14.24 20.55 12.55
CA GLN A 259 -14.62 19.14 12.68
C GLN A 259 -14.84 18.41 11.34
N GLN A 260 -14.29 18.94 10.24
CA GLN A 260 -14.29 18.25 8.96
C GLN A 260 -13.14 17.25 8.94
N GLU A 261 -13.41 16.02 8.48
CA GLU A 261 -12.36 15.04 8.21
C GLU A 261 -11.51 15.54 7.04
N ILE A 262 -10.21 15.70 7.30
CA ILE A 262 -9.22 16.18 6.32
C ILE A 262 -8.16 15.11 5.99
N GLY A 263 -8.16 13.99 6.71
CA GLY A 263 -7.26 12.88 6.47
C GLY A 263 -7.74 11.61 7.17
N ASN A 264 -7.44 10.47 6.56
CA ASN A 264 -7.66 9.16 7.15
C ASN A 264 -6.57 8.18 6.73
N ASN A 265 -6.34 7.18 7.57
CA ASN A 265 -5.43 6.07 7.28
C ASN A 265 -5.91 4.83 8.03
N PHE A 266 -5.87 3.66 7.38
CA PHE A 266 -6.49 2.44 7.90
C PHE A 266 -5.56 1.23 7.79
N TYR A 267 -5.26 0.59 8.91
CA TYR A 267 -4.30 -0.51 8.99
C TYR A 267 -5.03 -1.79 9.42
N TRP A 268 -4.55 -2.92 8.91
CA TRP A 268 -4.78 -4.24 9.49
C TRP A 268 -3.45 -4.70 10.04
N LEU A 269 -3.43 -5.06 11.32
CA LEU A 269 -2.24 -5.39 12.08
C LEU A 269 -2.41 -6.77 12.70
N SER A 270 -1.30 -7.33 13.18
CA SER A 270 -1.27 -8.65 13.80
C SER A 270 -0.65 -8.59 15.19
N THR A 271 -1.17 -9.37 16.13
CA THR A 271 -0.52 -9.60 17.44
C THR A 271 0.70 -10.51 17.31
N LYS A 272 0.78 -11.31 16.24
CA LYS A 272 2.01 -11.97 15.83
C LYS A 272 2.77 -11.00 14.93
N GLU A 273 3.72 -10.26 15.50
CA GLU A 273 4.51 -9.29 14.74
C GLU A 273 5.44 -9.99 13.73
N GLU A 274 5.76 -9.28 12.64
CA GLU A 274 6.77 -9.76 11.69
C GLU A 274 8.17 -9.55 12.27
N VAL A 275 9.02 -10.58 12.21
CA VAL A 275 10.41 -10.52 12.68
C VAL A 275 11.35 -10.71 11.50
N LEU A 276 12.22 -9.73 11.29
CA LEU A 276 13.24 -9.76 10.23
C LEU A 276 14.46 -10.60 10.62
N ASP A 277 15.04 -11.28 9.65
CA ASP A 277 16.27 -12.07 9.79
C ASP A 277 17.47 -11.28 9.26
N TYR A 278 18.09 -10.47 10.11
CA TYR A 278 19.30 -9.72 9.77
C TYR A 278 20.58 -10.59 9.75
N ASP A 279 20.51 -11.80 10.31
CA ASP A 279 21.64 -12.75 10.32
C ASP A 279 21.63 -13.65 9.06
N ALA A 280 20.60 -13.54 8.22
CA ALA A 280 20.48 -14.31 6.99
C ALA A 280 21.63 -13.99 6.02
N ASP A 281 22.19 -15.04 5.40
CA ASP A 281 23.14 -14.87 4.31
C ASP A 281 22.41 -14.37 3.06
N LEU A 282 22.57 -13.07 2.77
CA LEU A 282 21.97 -12.41 1.61
C LEU A 282 22.82 -12.60 0.33
N GLY A 283 23.93 -13.34 0.43
CA GLY A 283 24.89 -13.47 -0.65
C GLY A 283 25.64 -12.15 -0.92
N PRO A 284 26.15 -11.95 -2.14
CA PRO A 284 27.00 -10.80 -2.46
C PRO A 284 26.23 -9.47 -2.51
N PHE A 285 24.90 -9.50 -2.52
CA PHE A 285 24.07 -8.31 -2.66
C PHE A 285 22.81 -8.41 -1.81
N ALA A 286 22.65 -7.48 -0.86
CA ALA A 286 21.50 -7.41 0.03
C ALA A 286 20.24 -6.84 -0.65
N PHE A 287 19.64 -7.59 -1.58
CA PHE A 287 18.42 -7.15 -2.29
C PHE A 287 17.11 -7.31 -1.47
N HIS A 288 17.16 -7.90 -0.28
CA HIS A 288 16.07 -7.93 0.70
C HIS A 288 16.58 -8.35 2.07
N THR A 289 15.78 -8.12 3.11
CA THR A 289 15.93 -8.75 4.42
C THR A 289 14.79 -9.75 4.60
N PRO A 290 15.06 -11.07 4.66
CA PRO A 290 14.03 -12.08 4.85
C PRO A 290 13.26 -11.92 6.16
N SER A 291 12.05 -12.44 6.20
CA SER A 291 11.31 -12.62 7.45
C SER A 291 11.63 -13.96 8.06
N LYS A 292 12.03 -13.95 9.34
CA LYS A 292 12.13 -15.12 10.21
C LYS A 292 10.75 -15.57 10.68
N GLU A 293 9.90 -14.62 11.01
CA GLU A 293 8.51 -14.84 11.39
C GLU A 293 7.61 -13.90 10.60
N TYR A 294 6.50 -14.43 10.10
CA TYR A 294 5.51 -13.66 9.34
C TYR A 294 4.35 -13.24 10.24
N ALA A 295 3.88 -12.02 10.02
CA ALA A 295 2.65 -11.51 10.61
C ALA A 295 1.45 -12.38 10.20
N ASP A 296 0.46 -12.55 11.08
CA ASP A 296 -0.70 -13.40 10.81
C ASP A 296 -1.97 -12.58 10.57
N PHE A 297 -2.43 -12.60 9.32
CA PHE A 297 -3.66 -11.98 8.83
C PHE A 297 -4.71 -12.99 8.36
N LYS A 298 -4.55 -14.28 8.70
CA LYS A 298 -5.44 -15.33 8.19
C LYS A 298 -6.89 -15.14 8.64
N GLN A 299 -7.13 -14.46 9.76
CA GLN A 299 -8.48 -14.13 10.24
C GLN A 299 -9.23 -13.16 9.31
N LEU A 300 -8.56 -12.46 8.38
CA LEU A 300 -9.25 -11.71 7.33
C LEU A 300 -10.15 -12.61 6.49
N ASN A 301 -9.78 -13.88 6.28
CA ASN A 301 -10.59 -14.82 5.50
C ASN A 301 -11.90 -15.24 6.19
N SER A 302 -12.07 -14.92 7.48
CA SER A 302 -13.31 -15.15 8.23
C SER A 302 -14.20 -13.91 8.34
N LEU A 303 -13.84 -12.79 7.70
CA LEU A 303 -14.70 -11.61 7.68
C LEU A 303 -16.07 -11.96 7.09
N PRO A 304 -17.18 -11.57 7.75
CA PRO A 304 -18.52 -11.78 7.22
C PRO A 304 -18.68 -11.08 5.86
N ARG A 305 -19.39 -11.74 4.94
CA ARG A 305 -19.81 -11.10 3.70
C ARG A 305 -20.83 -10.01 3.99
N ILE A 306 -20.65 -8.85 3.38
CA ILE A 306 -21.55 -7.72 3.53
C ILE A 306 -21.87 -7.06 2.20
N GLU A 307 -23.00 -6.34 2.17
CA GLU A 307 -23.43 -5.52 1.06
C GLU A 307 -23.36 -4.04 1.47
N LEU A 308 -22.83 -3.20 0.58
CA LEU A 308 -22.80 -1.76 0.78
C LEU A 308 -24.01 -1.12 0.10
N GLU A 309 -24.52 -0.05 0.70
CA GLU A 309 -25.40 0.87 -0.03
C GLU A 309 -24.53 1.71 -0.97
N GLU A 310 -24.89 1.72 -2.25
CA GLU A 310 -24.15 2.33 -3.33
C GLU A 310 -25.10 3.24 -4.13
N THR A 311 -24.67 4.47 -4.37
CA THR A 311 -25.30 5.34 -5.34
C THR A 311 -24.23 6.06 -6.15
N HIS A 312 -24.40 6.15 -7.46
CA HIS A 312 -23.46 6.84 -8.33
C HIS A 312 -24.14 7.63 -9.44
N SER A 313 -23.39 8.61 -9.97
CA SER A 313 -23.78 9.40 -11.12
C SER A 313 -22.60 9.65 -12.03
N PHE A 314 -22.83 9.51 -13.33
CA PHE A 314 -21.89 9.91 -14.37
C PHE A 314 -22.25 11.30 -14.87
N GLU A 315 -21.29 12.20 -14.86
CA GLU A 315 -21.36 13.52 -15.49
C GLU A 315 -20.38 13.54 -16.68
N ARG A 316 -20.84 14.05 -17.83
CA ARG A 316 -20.03 14.11 -19.06
C ARG A 316 -19.79 15.56 -19.44
N ASP A 317 -18.53 15.90 -19.63
CA ASP A 317 -18.07 17.14 -20.25
C ASP A 317 -17.18 16.81 -21.46
N GLY A 318 -17.80 16.79 -22.65
CA GLY A 318 -17.15 16.35 -23.88
C GLY A 318 -16.73 14.87 -23.81
N SER A 319 -15.43 14.60 -24.00
CA SER A 319 -14.86 13.26 -23.86
C SER A 319 -14.47 12.92 -22.42
N ASN A 320 -14.40 13.91 -21.53
CA ASN A 320 -14.11 13.67 -20.11
C ASN A 320 -15.40 13.27 -19.40
N GLN A 321 -15.33 12.20 -18.63
CA GLN A 321 -16.39 11.78 -17.74
C GLN A 321 -15.89 11.87 -16.30
N GLN A 322 -16.77 12.36 -15.43
CA GLN A 322 -16.61 12.33 -14.00
C GLN A 322 -17.63 11.36 -13.43
N LEU A 323 -17.18 10.46 -12.57
CA LEU A 323 -18.01 9.54 -11.82
C LEU A 323 -17.97 9.96 -10.35
N GLU A 324 -19.14 10.23 -9.78
CA GLU A 324 -19.31 10.37 -8.33
C GLU A 324 -19.96 9.11 -7.78
N VAL A 325 -19.38 8.53 -6.73
CA VAL A 325 -19.88 7.34 -6.03
C VAL A 325 -20.01 7.66 -4.55
N ILE A 326 -21.16 7.35 -3.96
CA ILE A 326 -21.39 7.39 -2.52
C ILE A 326 -21.54 5.94 -2.06
N LEU A 327 -20.60 5.51 -1.23
CA LEU A 327 -20.65 4.21 -0.57
C LEU A 327 -20.99 4.40 0.90
N LYS A 328 -21.90 3.56 1.41
CA LYS A 328 -22.29 3.57 2.81
C LYS A 328 -22.33 2.15 3.36
N ASN A 329 -21.64 1.94 4.47
CA ASN A 329 -21.66 0.69 5.19
C ASN A 329 -22.78 0.72 6.25
N ASN A 330 -23.93 0.15 5.92
CA ASN A 330 -25.06 0.03 6.85
C ASN A 330 -24.98 -1.22 7.74
N THR A 331 -23.88 -1.97 7.70
CA THR A 331 -23.70 -3.20 8.47
C THR A 331 -22.89 -2.96 9.74
N GLU A 332 -22.82 -3.98 10.60
CA GLU A 332 -22.01 -3.96 11.83
C GLU A 332 -20.57 -4.42 11.61
N HIS A 333 -20.17 -4.77 10.38
CA HIS A 333 -18.83 -5.26 10.06
C HIS A 333 -18.10 -4.29 9.14
N ILE A 334 -16.78 -4.17 9.30
CA ILE A 334 -15.93 -3.39 8.42
C ILE A 334 -15.98 -3.96 7.00
N ALA A 335 -16.19 -3.08 6.02
CA ALA A 335 -15.97 -3.38 4.61
C ALA A 335 -14.49 -3.18 4.31
N PHE A 336 -13.80 -4.26 3.95
CA PHE A 336 -12.35 -4.28 3.88
C PHE A 336 -11.85 -4.28 2.43
N LEU A 337 -10.91 -3.36 2.12
CA LEU A 337 -10.24 -3.21 0.82
C LEU A 337 -11.20 -3.20 -0.38
N ILE A 338 -12.10 -2.24 -0.38
CA ILE A 338 -13.03 -1.94 -1.47
C ILE A 338 -12.25 -1.38 -2.66
N ASN A 339 -12.39 -2.01 -3.81
CA ASN A 339 -11.78 -1.63 -5.07
C ASN A 339 -12.86 -1.26 -6.09
N LEU A 340 -12.83 -0.01 -6.55
CA LEU A 340 -13.76 0.52 -7.53
C LEU A 340 -13.12 0.51 -8.92
N LYS A 341 -13.84 -0.07 -9.88
CA LYS A 341 -13.42 -0.20 -11.27
C LYS A 341 -14.49 0.42 -12.17
N VAL A 342 -14.05 1.09 -13.22
CA VAL A 342 -14.96 1.57 -14.28
C VAL A 342 -14.70 0.74 -15.53
N GLN A 343 -15.77 0.20 -16.09
CA GLN A 343 -15.73 -0.70 -17.23
C GLN A 343 -16.63 -0.20 -18.36
N GLU A 344 -16.27 -0.55 -19.58
CA GLU A 344 -17.18 -0.43 -20.71
C GLU A 344 -18.38 -1.36 -20.51
N LYS A 345 -19.59 -0.84 -20.66
CA LYS A 345 -20.82 -1.61 -20.39
C LYS A 345 -21.02 -2.81 -21.32
N GLU A 346 -20.56 -2.71 -22.56
CA GLU A 346 -20.73 -3.79 -23.55
C GLU A 346 -19.64 -4.87 -23.46
N SER A 347 -18.37 -4.47 -23.36
CA SER A 347 -17.24 -5.40 -23.41
C SER A 347 -16.80 -5.90 -22.03
N GLY A 348 -17.10 -5.15 -20.96
CA GLY A 348 -16.57 -5.40 -19.62
C GLY A 348 -15.09 -5.03 -19.45
N GLU A 349 -14.45 -4.46 -20.47
CA GLU A 349 -13.06 -4.00 -20.39
C GLU A 349 -12.91 -2.79 -19.47
N LEU A 350 -11.78 -2.70 -18.76
CA LEU A 350 -11.48 -1.55 -17.92
C LEU A 350 -11.30 -0.28 -18.76
N ILE A 351 -11.93 0.80 -18.32
CA ILE A 351 -11.71 2.14 -18.88
C ILE A 351 -10.50 2.75 -18.19
N LEU A 352 -9.41 2.89 -18.95
CA LEU A 352 -8.11 3.38 -18.48
C LEU A 352 -7.54 4.41 -19.47
N PRO A 353 -6.73 5.39 -19.02
CA PRO A 353 -6.37 5.66 -17.63
C PRO A 353 -7.56 6.23 -16.83
N ILE A 354 -7.55 5.99 -15.52
CA ILE A 354 -8.55 6.48 -14.58
C ILE A 354 -7.86 7.09 -13.37
N PHE A 355 -8.43 8.18 -12.85
CA PHE A 355 -7.90 8.89 -11.71
C PHE A 355 -8.97 8.99 -10.62
N TRP A 356 -8.80 8.21 -9.56
CA TRP A 356 -9.65 8.25 -8.37
C TRP A 356 -9.05 9.17 -7.30
N ASN A 357 -9.91 9.84 -6.54
CA ASN A 357 -9.47 10.57 -5.34
C ASN A 357 -9.05 9.64 -4.19
N ASP A 358 -9.64 8.44 -4.11
CA ASP A 358 -9.32 7.37 -3.17
C ASP A 358 -9.82 6.02 -3.73
N ASN A 359 -9.13 4.92 -3.44
CA ASN A 359 -9.50 3.56 -3.85
C ASN A 359 -8.76 2.53 -2.97
N PHE A 360 -9.10 1.23 -3.05
CA PHE A 360 -8.58 0.19 -2.14
C PHE A 360 -8.74 0.60 -0.65
N LEU A 361 -9.92 1.10 -0.31
CA LEU A 361 -10.22 1.69 0.99
C LEU A 361 -11.09 0.78 1.84
N SER A 362 -11.16 1.05 3.14
CA SER A 362 -12.07 0.35 4.05
C SER A 362 -13.12 1.30 4.61
N LEU A 363 -14.33 0.80 4.86
CA LEU A 363 -15.43 1.56 5.49
C LEU A 363 -15.84 0.91 6.80
N LEU A 364 -15.81 1.71 7.86
CA LEU A 364 -16.26 1.30 9.19
C LEU A 364 -17.79 1.12 9.25
N PRO A 365 -18.33 0.39 10.24
CA PRO A 365 -19.76 0.34 10.49
C PRO A 365 -20.38 1.73 10.59
N GLY A 366 -21.43 1.99 9.80
CA GLY A 366 -22.13 3.28 9.71
C GLY A 366 -21.40 4.37 8.93
N GLU A 367 -20.19 4.11 8.40
CA GLU A 367 -19.44 5.11 7.63
C GLU A 367 -20.02 5.29 6.23
N GLN A 368 -19.97 6.53 5.75
CA GLN A 368 -20.24 6.90 4.37
C GLN A 368 -19.02 7.60 3.77
N ARG A 369 -18.69 7.29 2.52
CA ARG A 369 -17.62 7.96 1.78
C ARG A 369 -18.09 8.35 0.38
N LYS A 370 -17.71 9.56 -0.02
CA LYS A 370 -17.86 10.05 -1.40
C LYS A 370 -16.54 9.87 -2.14
N LEU A 371 -16.60 9.24 -3.29
CA LEU A 371 -15.48 8.92 -4.16
C LEU A 371 -15.73 9.52 -5.53
N VAL A 372 -14.67 9.97 -6.16
CA VAL A 372 -14.72 10.65 -7.45
C VAL A 372 -13.66 10.06 -8.35
N ALA A 373 -14.06 9.68 -9.56
CA ALA A 373 -13.15 9.29 -10.63
C ALA A 373 -13.27 10.26 -11.80
N THR A 374 -12.16 10.50 -12.49
CA THR A 374 -12.15 11.15 -13.80
C THR A 374 -11.46 10.26 -14.83
N PHE A 375 -12.04 10.13 -16.01
CA PHE A 375 -11.52 9.32 -17.12
C PHE A 375 -12.03 9.86 -18.47
N ASN A 376 -11.40 9.44 -19.56
CA ASN A 376 -11.81 9.81 -20.92
C ASN A 376 -12.42 8.59 -21.62
N TYR A 377 -13.70 8.67 -21.98
CA TYR A 377 -14.43 7.60 -22.66
C TYR A 377 -15.68 8.16 -23.33
N GLU A 378 -15.99 7.72 -24.56
CA GLU A 378 -17.16 8.21 -25.30
C GLU A 378 -18.41 7.30 -25.15
N GLY A 379 -18.22 6.02 -24.82
CA GLY A 379 -19.29 5.03 -24.70
C GLY A 379 -20.04 5.04 -23.37
N GLU A 380 -20.90 4.03 -23.16
CA GLU A 380 -21.56 3.78 -21.88
C GLU A 380 -20.62 3.09 -20.90
N ALA A 381 -20.34 3.73 -19.77
CA ALA A 381 -19.54 3.18 -18.69
C ALA A 381 -20.45 2.55 -17.61
N GLN A 382 -19.90 1.59 -16.88
CA GLN A 382 -20.51 1.01 -15.69
C GLN A 382 -19.50 0.95 -14.55
N LEU A 383 -19.99 1.11 -13.32
CA LEU A 383 -19.21 0.93 -12.11
C LEU A 383 -19.27 -0.53 -11.68
N ASN A 384 -18.11 -1.13 -11.42
CA ASN A 384 -17.98 -2.41 -10.76
C ASN A 384 -17.26 -2.20 -9.42
N ILE A 385 -17.84 -2.74 -8.34
CA ILE A 385 -17.28 -2.65 -7.00
C ILE A 385 -16.99 -4.06 -6.51
N GLU A 386 -15.77 -4.27 -6.07
CA GLU A 386 -15.37 -5.50 -5.40
C GLU A 386 -14.71 -5.14 -4.08
N GLY A 387 -14.55 -6.14 -3.21
CA GLY A 387 -13.78 -5.98 -1.99
C GLY A 387 -13.44 -7.33 -1.38
N TRP A 388 -12.70 -7.32 -0.29
CA TRP A 388 -12.30 -8.54 0.38
C TRP A 388 -13.52 -9.35 0.82
N ASN A 389 -14.44 -8.71 1.52
CA ASN A 389 -15.66 -9.30 2.08
C ASN A 389 -16.96 -8.71 1.50
N LEU A 390 -16.92 -8.13 0.29
CA LEU A 390 -18.16 -7.72 -0.39
C LEU A 390 -18.84 -8.92 -1.03
N GLY A 391 -20.17 -8.98 -0.86
CA GLY A 391 -21.07 -10.06 -1.31
C GLY A 391 -21.62 -9.89 -2.71
#